data_AF-A0A2Z6NHN0-F1
#
_entry.id   AF-A0A2Z6NHN0-F1
#
_cell.length_a   1.000
_cell.length_b   1.000
_cell.length_c   1.000
_cell.angle_alpha   90.00
_cell.angle_beta   90.00
_cell.angle_gamma   90.00
#
_symmetry.space_group_name_H-M   'P 1'
#
loop_
_entity.id
_entity.type
_entity.pdbx_description
1 polymer ?
#
loop_
_entity_poly.entity_id
_entity_poly.type
_entity_poly.pdbx_seq_one_letter_code
_entity_poly.pdbx_strand_id
1 'polypeptide(L)'
;MSYGVWLVLRRLERREKGEDNYDDVIFEDLVRRFEKPERRNRWDSPLFELKSASSSSSDSASIVDDAVSYITKKLDSKTRDVKILQPSIATQTSRFSDANSLYELDKATQEVTNAIAEAQSRDLGMLPANGISIGKDFPPINLSRSVGLPELRRLRRTFMKLTGQTSLSGKPPPSDSDSAKRMFIDYLNRELGTS
;
A
#
# COMPACT_ATOMS: atom_id res chain seq x y z
N MET A 1 27.44 -17.99 25.20
CA MET A 1 27.34 -19.42 24.81
C MET A 1 26.76 -19.51 23.41
N SER A 2 27.39 -20.29 22.52
CA SER A 2 26.84 -20.56 21.18
C SER A 2 25.60 -21.46 21.29
N TYR A 3 24.63 -21.32 20.37
CA TYR A 3 23.34 -22.04 20.41
C TYR A 3 23.54 -23.56 20.31
N GLY A 4 24.57 -24.01 19.59
CA GLY A 4 24.93 -25.42 19.51
C GLY A 4 25.33 -26.02 20.86
N VAL A 5 26.05 -25.28 21.70
CA VAL A 5 26.46 -25.75 23.04
C VAL A 5 25.23 -25.96 23.94
N TRP A 6 24.24 -25.08 23.84
CA TRP A 6 23.02 -25.20 24.63
C TRP A 6 22.14 -26.38 24.18
N LEU A 7 22.00 -26.61 22.86
CA LEU A 7 21.23 -27.73 22.33
C LEU A 7 21.83 -29.09 22.76
N VAL A 8 23.16 -29.19 22.75
CA VAL A 8 23.88 -30.40 23.20
C VAL A 8 23.65 -30.66 24.69
N LEU A 9 23.76 -29.63 25.54
CA LEU A 9 23.54 -29.77 26.98
C LEU A 9 22.11 -30.17 27.32
N ARG A 10 21.12 -29.60 26.62
CA ARG A 10 19.70 -29.95 26.83
C ARG A 10 19.41 -31.39 26.42
N ARG A 11 20.04 -31.88 25.35
CA ARG A 11 19.89 -33.27 24.91
C ARG A 11 20.46 -34.25 25.94
N LEU A 12 21.61 -33.92 26.54
CA LEU A 12 22.19 -34.72 27.62
C LEU A 12 21.25 -34.80 28.82
N GLU A 13 20.68 -33.66 29.24
CA GLU A 13 19.71 -33.62 30.34
C GLU A 13 18.45 -34.47 30.06
N ARG A 14 17.92 -34.43 28.83
CA ARG A 14 16.77 -35.27 28.43
C ARG A 14 17.10 -36.75 28.42
N ARG A 15 18.32 -37.10 28.00
CA ARG A 15 18.81 -38.49 28.02
C ARG A 15 18.93 -39.02 29.44
N GLU A 16 19.41 -38.19 30.38
CA GLU A 16 19.46 -38.54 31.81
C GLU A 16 18.05 -38.73 32.41
N LYS A 17 17.05 -38.00 31.92
CA LYS A 17 15.65 -38.13 32.32
C LYS A 17 14.89 -39.28 31.64
N GLY A 18 15.55 -40.02 30.73
CA GLY A 18 14.93 -41.12 29.99
C GLY A 18 13.87 -40.68 28.98
N GLU A 19 13.90 -39.41 28.55
CA GLU A 19 13.00 -38.89 27.54
C GLU A 19 13.44 -39.31 26.12
N ASP A 20 12.50 -39.32 25.18
CA ASP A 20 12.78 -39.58 23.77
C ASP A 20 13.72 -38.52 23.20
N ASN A 21 14.75 -38.97 22.49
CA ASN A 21 15.75 -38.12 21.86
C ASN A 21 16.11 -38.64 20.47
N TYR A 22 16.48 -37.74 19.56
CA TYR A 22 17.06 -38.11 18.27
C TYR A 22 18.35 -38.91 18.46
N ASP A 23 18.67 -39.79 17.50
CA ASP A 23 19.97 -40.47 17.43
C ASP A 23 21.12 -39.46 17.29
N ASP A 24 22.31 -39.83 17.79
CA ASP A 24 23.48 -38.96 17.83
C ASP A 24 23.86 -38.41 16.46
N VAL A 25 23.85 -39.27 15.45
CA VAL A 25 24.22 -38.90 14.08
C VAL A 25 23.22 -37.90 13.49
N ILE A 26 21.92 -38.11 13.74
CA ILE A 26 20.85 -37.25 13.21
C ILE A 26 20.89 -35.90 13.91
N PHE A 27 21.06 -35.88 15.23
CA PHE A 27 21.13 -34.64 15.98
C PHE A 27 22.32 -33.77 15.59
N GLU A 28 23.50 -34.36 15.45
CA GLU A 28 24.70 -33.64 15.01
C GLU A 28 24.54 -33.06 13.60
N ASP A 29 23.93 -33.81 12.68
CA ASP A 29 23.64 -33.33 11.32
C ASP A 29 22.66 -32.13 11.33
N LEU A 30 21.59 -32.21 12.14
CA LEU A 30 20.62 -31.11 12.29
C LEU A 30 21.25 -29.85 12.88
N VAL A 31 22.09 -29.98 13.92
CA VAL A 31 22.76 -28.84 14.55
C VAL A 31 23.75 -28.18 13.58
N ARG A 32 24.46 -28.96 12.77
CA ARG A 32 25.41 -28.44 11.76
C ARG A 32 24.73 -27.66 10.65
N ARG A 33 23.52 -28.07 10.25
CA ARG A 33 22.75 -27.45 9.17
C ARG A 33 21.85 -26.30 9.65
N PHE A 34 21.77 -26.05 10.95
CA PHE A 34 20.93 -25.00 11.48
C PHE A 34 21.51 -23.61 11.16
N GLU A 35 20.80 -22.87 10.31
CA GLU A 35 21.09 -21.47 10.00
C GLU A 35 20.17 -20.55 10.83
N LYS A 36 20.75 -19.49 11.41
CA LYS A 36 19.96 -18.52 12.17
C LYS A 36 19.21 -17.59 11.24
N PRO A 37 17.94 -17.26 11.54
CA PRO A 37 17.18 -16.27 10.78
C PRO A 37 17.94 -14.94 10.63
N GLU A 38 18.07 -14.45 9.40
CA GLU A 38 18.83 -13.24 9.09
C GLU A 38 17.97 -11.96 9.23
N ARG A 39 18.23 -11.21 10.30
CA ARG A 39 17.56 -9.92 10.62
C ARG A 39 17.59 -8.87 9.51
N ARG A 40 18.58 -8.93 8.60
CA ARG A 40 18.71 -7.97 7.49
C ARG A 40 17.67 -8.24 6.39
N ASN A 41 17.25 -9.49 6.28
CA ASN A 41 16.32 -9.91 5.26
C ASN A 41 14.88 -9.76 5.79
N ARG A 42 14.03 -9.05 5.04
CA ARG A 42 12.68 -8.71 5.50
C ARG A 42 11.81 -9.93 5.78
N TRP A 43 11.99 -11.00 5.01
CA TRP A 43 11.19 -12.21 5.14
C TRP A 43 11.79 -13.24 6.13
N ASP A 44 13.07 -13.07 6.50
CA ASP A 44 13.79 -13.97 7.40
C ASP A 44 14.16 -13.28 8.74
N SER A 45 13.63 -12.08 8.99
CA SER A 45 13.86 -11.38 10.24
C SER A 45 12.94 -11.93 11.34
N PRO A 46 13.48 -12.51 12.43
CA PRO A 46 12.68 -13.10 13.49
C PRO A 46 11.92 -12.01 14.26
N LEU A 47 10.62 -12.24 14.52
CA LEU A 47 9.73 -11.30 15.21
C LEU A 47 9.97 -11.25 16.72
N PHE A 48 10.31 -12.38 17.32
CA PHE A 48 10.75 -12.51 18.71
C PHE A 48 11.66 -13.74 18.81
N GLU A 49 12.45 -13.84 19.88
CA GLU A 49 13.38 -14.93 20.10
C GLU A 49 13.18 -15.49 21.50
N LEU A 50 12.85 -16.77 21.60
CA LEU A 50 12.69 -17.45 22.88
C LEU A 50 14.02 -18.07 23.30
N LYS A 51 14.57 -17.57 24.39
CA LYS A 51 15.68 -18.25 25.09
C LYS A 51 15.05 -19.09 26.18
N SER A 52 15.27 -20.41 26.13
CA SER A 52 14.86 -21.27 27.23
C SER A 52 15.61 -20.82 28.49
N ALA A 53 14.86 -20.46 29.53
CA ALA A 53 15.42 -20.15 30.83
C ALA A 53 16.22 -21.36 31.35
N SER A 54 17.37 -21.09 31.98
CA SER A 54 18.15 -22.15 32.63
C SER A 54 17.38 -22.66 33.84
N SER A 55 17.02 -23.94 33.81
CA SER A 55 16.84 -24.79 34.98
C SER A 55 16.02 -24.21 36.14
N SER A 56 14.74 -23.96 35.94
CA SER A 56 13.72 -24.13 36.98
C SER A 56 12.36 -24.29 36.33
N SER A 57 11.67 -25.37 36.68
CA SER A 57 10.39 -25.83 36.13
C SER A 57 9.18 -24.89 36.36
N SER A 58 9.40 -23.65 36.80
CA SER A 58 8.39 -22.58 36.87
C SER A 58 8.33 -21.66 35.64
N ASP A 59 9.35 -21.68 34.78
CA ASP A 59 9.53 -20.59 33.79
C ASP A 59 8.90 -20.87 32.42
N SER A 60 8.42 -22.10 32.17
CA SER A 60 7.77 -22.44 30.89
C SER A 60 6.41 -21.76 30.72
N ALA A 61 5.67 -21.55 31.82
CA ALA A 61 4.42 -20.78 31.81
C ALA A 61 4.69 -19.31 31.45
N SER A 62 5.77 -18.72 32.01
CA SER A 62 6.18 -17.35 31.71
C SER A 62 6.55 -17.16 30.23
N ILE A 63 7.19 -18.14 29.59
CA ILE A 63 7.56 -18.07 28.17
C ILE A 63 6.32 -18.09 27.26
N VAL A 64 5.33 -18.92 27.60
CA VAL A 64 4.06 -18.99 26.85
C VAL A 64 3.26 -17.72 27.08
N ASP A 65 3.20 -17.22 28.31
CA ASP A 65 2.52 -15.96 28.64
C ASP A 65 3.21 -14.76 27.97
N ASP A 66 4.54 -14.73 27.88
CA ASP A 66 5.28 -13.70 27.15
C ASP A 66 5.04 -13.76 25.64
N ALA A 67 4.98 -14.97 25.06
CA ALA A 67 4.68 -15.16 23.64
C ALA A 67 3.22 -14.78 23.33
N VAL A 68 2.27 -15.20 24.16
CA VAL A 68 0.85 -14.86 24.03
C VAL A 68 0.65 -13.37 24.24
N SER A 69 1.30 -12.77 25.25
CA SER A 69 1.32 -11.32 25.47
C SER A 69 1.88 -10.61 24.24
N TYR A 70 3.01 -11.03 23.67
CA TYR A 70 3.58 -10.40 22.47
C TYR A 70 2.65 -10.47 21.24
N ILE A 71 1.95 -11.59 21.04
CA ILE A 71 1.02 -11.80 19.92
C ILE A 71 -0.30 -11.04 20.13
N THR A 72 -0.80 -11.02 21.36
CA THR A 72 -2.13 -10.46 21.70
C THR A 72 -2.09 -9.02 22.19
N LYS A 73 -0.91 -8.49 22.52
CA LYS A 73 -0.72 -7.09 22.93
C LYS A 73 -1.22 -6.19 21.83
N LYS A 74 -2.34 -5.52 22.12
CA LYS A 74 -2.80 -4.41 21.30
C LYS A 74 -1.70 -3.36 21.31
N LEU A 75 -1.22 -3.05 20.10
CA LEU A 75 -0.21 -2.04 19.82
C LEU A 75 -0.78 -0.67 20.18
N ASP A 76 -0.65 -0.29 21.45
CA ASP A 76 -0.80 1.11 21.84
C ASP A 76 0.35 1.88 21.20
N SER A 77 0.00 2.95 20.49
CA SER A 77 0.84 3.83 19.66
C SER A 77 2.05 4.47 20.37
N LYS A 78 2.35 4.06 21.60
CA LYS A 78 3.36 4.63 22.48
C LYS A 78 4.60 3.74 22.66
N THR A 79 4.56 2.45 22.34
CA THR A 79 5.73 1.56 22.42
C THR A 79 6.41 1.44 21.06
N ARG A 80 7.60 2.05 20.95
CA ARG A 80 8.38 2.22 19.70
C ARG A 80 9.10 0.96 19.21
N ASP A 81 9.01 -0.16 19.94
CA ASP A 81 9.86 -1.34 19.71
C ASP A 81 9.22 -2.47 18.92
N VAL A 82 7.93 -2.40 18.64
CA VAL A 82 7.32 -3.26 17.62
C VAL A 82 7.09 -2.37 16.41
N LYS A 83 7.91 -2.59 15.38
CA LYS A 83 7.77 -1.94 14.07
C LYS A 83 6.39 -2.29 13.53
N ILE A 84 5.39 -1.48 13.87
CA ILE A 84 4.02 -1.57 13.35
C ILE A 84 4.20 -1.72 11.84
N LEU A 85 3.95 -2.92 11.32
CA LEU A 85 4.10 -3.21 9.91
C LEU A 85 2.99 -2.42 9.23
N GLN A 86 3.35 -1.21 8.78
CA GLN A 86 2.50 -0.37 7.97
C GLN A 86 2.02 -1.25 6.80
N PRO A 87 0.70 -1.46 6.64
CA PRO A 87 0.20 -2.28 5.56
C PRO A 87 0.74 -1.70 4.26
N SER A 88 1.51 -2.52 3.55
CA SER A 88 2.10 -2.11 2.27
C SER A 88 0.97 -1.77 1.30
N ILE A 89 1.26 -0.93 0.31
CA ILE A 89 0.28 -0.55 -0.73
C ILE A 89 -0.33 -1.81 -1.41
N ALA A 90 0.41 -2.92 -1.46
CA ALA A 90 -0.07 -4.20 -2.01
C ALA A 90 -1.12 -4.93 -1.15
N THR A 91 -1.23 -4.57 0.14
CA THR A 91 -2.17 -5.16 1.11
C THR A 91 -3.26 -4.19 1.54
N GLN A 92 -3.18 -2.92 1.13
CA GLN A 92 -4.30 -2.00 1.28
C GLN A 92 -5.33 -2.35 0.21
N THR A 93 -6.43 -2.96 0.63
CA THR A 93 -7.62 -3.08 -0.19
C THR A 93 -8.02 -1.67 -0.58
N SER A 94 -7.98 -1.38 -1.89
CA SER A 94 -8.49 -0.11 -2.40
C SER A 94 -9.88 0.06 -1.83
N ARG A 95 -10.17 1.18 -1.16
CA ARG A 95 -11.56 1.51 -0.85
C ARG A 95 -12.30 1.44 -2.17
N PHE A 96 -13.22 0.48 -2.30
CA PHE A 96 -14.08 0.41 -3.46
C PHE A 96 -14.80 1.75 -3.49
N SER A 97 -14.39 2.66 -4.37
CA SER A 97 -15.29 3.72 -4.80
C SER A 97 -16.51 3.00 -5.35
N ASP A 98 -17.72 3.41 -4.95
CA ASP A 98 -18.94 2.84 -5.49
C ASP A 98 -18.78 2.71 -7.02
N ALA A 99 -19.09 1.54 -7.59
CA ALA A 99 -18.87 1.29 -9.02
C ALA A 99 -19.50 2.40 -9.90
N ASN A 100 -20.54 3.04 -9.37
CA ASN A 100 -21.20 4.21 -9.93
C ASN A 100 -20.27 5.44 -10.05
N SER A 101 -19.42 5.73 -9.06
CA SER A 101 -18.55 6.92 -9.05
C SER A 101 -17.48 6.86 -10.15
N LEU A 102 -16.89 5.70 -10.43
CA LEU A 102 -15.91 5.57 -11.53
C LEU A 102 -16.56 5.75 -12.90
N TYR A 103 -17.78 5.21 -13.06
CA TYR A 103 -18.55 5.39 -14.28
C TYR A 103 -18.92 6.88 -14.49
N GLU A 104 -19.40 7.56 -13.45
CA GLU A 104 -19.73 8.98 -13.52
C GLU A 104 -18.50 9.85 -13.81
N LEU A 105 -17.35 9.51 -13.25
CA LEU A 105 -16.08 10.20 -13.51
C LEU A 105 -15.65 10.01 -14.98
N ASP A 106 -15.70 8.77 -15.49
CA ASP A 106 -15.33 8.48 -16.87
C ASP A 106 -16.27 9.19 -17.86
N LYS A 107 -17.58 9.13 -17.60
CA LYS A 107 -18.60 9.83 -18.39
C LYS A 107 -18.39 11.34 -18.37
N ALA A 108 -18.17 11.94 -17.20
CA ALA A 108 -17.92 13.37 -17.04
C ALA A 108 -16.68 13.83 -17.84
N THR A 109 -15.58 13.09 -17.77
CA THR A 109 -14.34 13.43 -18.51
C THR A 109 -14.52 13.27 -20.02
N GLN A 110 -15.34 12.32 -20.49
CA GLN A 110 -15.71 12.18 -21.89
C GLN A 110 -16.50 13.39 -22.40
N GLU A 111 -17.51 13.83 -21.66
CA GLU A 111 -18.32 15.00 -22.00
C GLU A 111 -17.45 16.25 -22.14
N VAL A 112 -16.53 16.46 -21.18
CA VAL A 112 -15.58 17.58 -21.25
C VAL A 112 -14.66 17.50 -22.46
N THR A 113 -14.12 16.31 -22.76
CA THR A 113 -13.25 16.10 -23.92
C THR A 113 -13.97 16.38 -25.24
N ASN A 114 -15.22 15.93 -25.35
CA ASN A 114 -16.05 16.15 -26.54
C ASN A 114 -16.36 17.64 -26.72
N ALA A 115 -16.75 18.33 -25.65
CA ALA A 115 -17.01 19.77 -25.69
C ALA A 115 -15.79 20.57 -26.15
N ILE A 116 -14.58 20.20 -25.72
CA ILE A 116 -13.34 20.84 -26.18
C ILE A 116 -13.12 20.59 -27.68
N ALA A 117 -13.27 19.34 -28.13
CA ALA A 117 -13.08 18.98 -29.54
C ALA A 117 -14.11 19.67 -30.45
N GLU A 118 -15.35 19.81 -30.01
CA GLU A 118 -16.40 20.54 -30.71
C GLU A 118 -16.14 22.05 -30.76
N ALA A 119 -15.66 22.65 -29.67
CA ALA A 119 -15.29 24.06 -29.66
C ALA A 119 -14.14 24.35 -30.63
N GLN A 120 -13.11 23.49 -30.66
CA GLN A 120 -11.98 23.62 -31.59
C GLN A 120 -12.35 23.39 -33.06
N SER A 121 -13.37 22.56 -33.34
CA SER A 121 -13.79 22.28 -34.72
C SER A 121 -14.66 23.38 -35.33
N ARG A 122 -15.43 24.10 -34.51
CA ARG A 122 -16.30 25.20 -34.96
C ARG A 122 -15.52 26.44 -35.38
N ASP A 123 -14.43 26.75 -34.70
CA ASP A 123 -13.63 27.96 -34.92
C ASP A 123 -12.42 27.73 -35.86
N LEU A 124 -12.47 26.73 -36.76
CA LEU A 124 -11.39 26.41 -37.71
C LEU A 124 -10.02 26.20 -37.03
N GLY A 125 -10.01 25.67 -35.81
CA GLY A 125 -8.78 25.47 -35.02
C GLY A 125 -8.30 26.72 -34.27
N MET A 126 -9.01 27.84 -34.35
CA MET A 126 -8.76 29.01 -33.50
C MET A 126 -9.41 28.83 -32.12
N LEU A 127 -8.73 29.31 -31.09
CA LEU A 127 -9.23 29.23 -29.71
C LEU A 127 -10.15 30.42 -29.42
N PRO A 128 -11.31 30.22 -28.78
CA PRO A 128 -12.13 31.31 -28.30
C PRO A 128 -11.34 32.11 -27.24
N ALA A 129 -11.24 33.44 -27.43
CA ALA A 129 -10.47 34.33 -26.58
C ALA A 129 -10.92 34.35 -25.10
N ASN A 130 -12.15 33.91 -24.82
CA ASN A 130 -12.73 33.83 -23.48
C ASN A 130 -12.68 32.40 -22.87
N GLY A 131 -11.96 31.47 -23.49
CA GLY A 131 -11.92 30.06 -23.08
C GLY A 131 -13.16 29.26 -23.49
N ILE A 132 -13.11 27.95 -23.29
CA ILE A 132 -14.20 27.03 -23.65
C ILE A 132 -15.13 26.87 -22.44
N SER A 133 -16.37 27.33 -22.57
CA SER A 133 -17.39 27.23 -21.52
C SER A 133 -18.18 25.92 -21.62
N ILE A 134 -18.03 25.04 -20.64
CA ILE A 134 -18.81 23.80 -20.54
C ILE A 134 -20.01 24.05 -19.63
N GLY A 135 -21.03 24.75 -20.14
CA GLY A 135 -22.22 25.10 -19.37
C GLY A 135 -22.07 26.33 -18.48
N LYS A 136 -23.13 26.68 -17.74
CA LYS A 136 -23.23 27.94 -16.97
C LYS A 136 -22.52 27.92 -15.60
N ASP A 137 -22.24 26.74 -15.06
CA ASP A 137 -21.79 26.57 -13.66
C ASP A 137 -20.33 26.09 -13.54
N PHE A 138 -19.56 26.09 -14.62
CA PHE A 138 -18.21 25.56 -14.65
C PHE A 138 -17.19 26.64 -15.01
N PRO A 139 -15.98 26.61 -14.41
CA PRO A 139 -14.92 27.54 -14.79
C PRO A 139 -14.56 27.35 -16.27
N PRO A 140 -14.27 28.44 -17.01
CA PRO A 140 -13.87 28.33 -18.41
C PRO A 140 -12.54 27.58 -18.52
N ILE A 141 -12.41 26.78 -19.57
CA ILE A 141 -11.15 26.09 -19.89
C ILE A 141 -10.27 27.07 -20.67
N ASN A 142 -9.17 27.49 -20.05
CA ASN A 142 -8.20 28.38 -20.66
C ASN A 142 -7.13 27.55 -21.37
N LEU A 143 -7.24 27.50 -22.70
CA LEU A 143 -6.25 26.84 -23.54
C LEU A 143 -5.36 27.91 -24.16
N SER A 144 -4.05 27.83 -23.94
CA SER A 144 -3.04 28.68 -24.58
C SER A 144 -2.79 28.29 -26.04
N ARG A 145 -3.05 27.02 -26.39
CA ARG A 145 -2.88 26.45 -27.74
C ARG A 145 -4.00 25.47 -28.08
N SER A 146 -4.23 25.24 -29.38
CA SER A 146 -5.11 24.15 -29.81
C SER A 146 -4.52 22.80 -29.36
N VAL A 147 -5.29 22.03 -28.59
CA VAL A 147 -4.87 20.72 -28.06
C VAL A 147 -5.49 19.63 -28.91
N GLY A 148 -4.67 18.79 -29.54
CA GLY A 148 -5.16 17.70 -30.37
C GLY A 148 -5.87 16.61 -29.56
N LEU A 149 -6.81 15.89 -30.21
CA LEU A 149 -7.50 14.74 -29.63
C LEU A 149 -6.56 13.69 -28.97
N PRO A 150 -5.38 13.35 -29.55
CA PRO A 150 -4.45 12.43 -28.93
C PRO A 150 -3.90 12.92 -27.58
N GLU A 151 -3.64 14.23 -27.46
CA GLU A 151 -3.14 14.85 -26.23
C GLU A 151 -4.24 14.90 -25.16
N LEU A 152 -5.47 15.27 -25.52
CA LEU A 152 -6.63 15.21 -24.62
C LEU A 152 -6.86 13.78 -24.08
N ARG A 153 -6.78 12.77 -24.96
CA ARG A 153 -6.88 11.36 -24.55
C ARG A 153 -5.77 10.97 -23.57
N ARG A 154 -4.54 11.46 -23.78
CA ARG A 154 -3.42 11.22 -22.85
C ARG A 154 -3.69 11.87 -21.49
N LEU A 155 -4.08 13.14 -21.48
CA LEU A 155 -4.39 13.90 -20.26
C LEU A 155 -5.52 13.24 -19.46
N ARG A 156 -6.58 12.78 -20.13
CA ARG A 156 -7.65 12.01 -19.49
C ARG A 156 -7.15 10.72 -18.85
N ARG A 157 -6.34 9.91 -19.54
CA ARG A 157 -5.80 8.68 -18.94
C ARG A 157 -4.92 8.98 -17.72
N THR A 158 -4.11 10.03 -17.79
CA THR A 158 -3.28 10.47 -16.64
C THR A 158 -4.16 10.91 -15.48
N PHE A 159 -5.19 11.71 -15.73
CA PHE A 159 -6.16 12.12 -14.72
C PHE A 159 -6.86 10.92 -14.06
N MET A 160 -7.39 9.98 -14.85
CA MET A 160 -8.03 8.75 -14.34
C MET A 160 -7.08 7.91 -13.48
N LYS A 161 -5.80 7.83 -13.87
CA LYS A 161 -4.78 7.14 -13.08
C LYS A 161 -4.51 7.85 -11.75
N LEU A 162 -4.40 9.18 -11.77
CA LEU A 162 -4.17 10.00 -10.57
C LEU A 162 -5.35 9.94 -9.61
N THR A 163 -6.58 10.06 -10.10
CA THR A 163 -7.79 10.00 -9.28
C THR A 163 -8.01 8.59 -8.72
N GLY A 164 -7.79 7.54 -9.54
CA GLY A 164 -7.84 6.15 -9.09
C GLY A 164 -6.79 5.79 -8.04
N GLN A 165 -5.58 6.34 -8.15
CA GLN A 165 -4.52 6.16 -7.15
C GLN A 165 -4.76 7.01 -5.89
N THR A 166 -5.36 8.19 -6.03
CA THR A 166 -5.72 9.04 -4.88
C THR A 166 -6.81 8.39 -4.03
N SER A 167 -7.68 7.54 -4.59
CA SER A 167 -8.61 6.69 -3.82
C SER A 167 -7.92 5.73 -2.84
N LEU A 168 -6.61 5.48 -2.99
CA LEU A 168 -5.83 4.59 -2.12
C LEU A 168 -5.20 5.30 -0.91
N SER A 169 -4.97 6.62 -0.97
CA SER A 169 -4.25 7.35 0.09
C SER A 169 -4.72 8.80 0.32
N GLY A 170 -5.75 9.26 -0.41
CA GLY A 170 -6.18 10.65 -0.44
C GLY A 170 -7.71 10.81 -0.43
N LYS A 171 -8.16 12.03 -0.73
CA LYS A 171 -9.58 12.41 -0.72
C LYS A 171 -10.37 11.51 -1.70
N PRO A 172 -11.54 10.97 -1.31
CA PRO A 172 -12.31 10.09 -2.18
C PRO A 172 -12.64 10.77 -3.52
N PRO A 173 -12.77 9.98 -4.60
CA PRO A 173 -13.18 10.50 -5.89
C PRO A 173 -14.56 11.15 -5.75
N PRO A 174 -14.86 12.16 -6.58
CA PRO A 174 -16.15 12.82 -6.55
C PRO A 174 -17.25 11.81 -6.90
N SER A 175 -18.32 11.77 -6.10
CA SER A 175 -19.48 10.92 -6.38
C SER A 175 -20.40 11.52 -7.45
N ASP A 176 -20.33 12.84 -7.63
CA ASP A 176 -21.23 13.58 -8.52
C ASP A 176 -20.54 13.92 -9.85
N SER A 177 -21.29 13.80 -10.94
CA SER A 177 -20.83 14.12 -12.30
C SER A 177 -20.28 15.55 -12.42
N ASP A 178 -20.97 16.53 -11.84
CA ASP A 178 -20.56 17.94 -11.89
C ASP A 178 -19.26 18.19 -11.11
N SER A 179 -19.10 17.53 -9.96
CA SER A 179 -17.86 17.58 -9.19
C SER A 179 -16.69 16.97 -9.96
N ALA A 180 -16.93 15.87 -10.71
CA ALA A 180 -15.94 15.27 -11.59
C ALA A 180 -15.56 16.18 -12.77
N LYS A 181 -16.53 16.85 -13.40
CA LYS A 181 -16.29 17.84 -14.45
C LYS A 181 -15.42 18.99 -13.95
N ARG A 182 -15.76 19.59 -12.80
CA ARG A 182 -14.98 20.68 -12.19
C ARG A 182 -13.53 20.26 -11.95
N MET A 183 -13.31 19.09 -11.35
CA MET A 183 -11.98 18.59 -11.04
C MET A 183 -11.13 18.32 -12.29
N PHE A 184 -11.75 17.79 -13.34
CA PHE A 184 -11.05 17.58 -14.60
C PHE A 184 -10.73 18.90 -15.32
N ILE A 185 -11.65 19.87 -15.30
CA ILE A 185 -11.40 21.23 -15.83
C ILE A 185 -10.23 21.89 -15.10
N ASP A 186 -10.20 21.84 -13.77
CA ASP A 186 -9.10 22.39 -12.97
C ASP A 186 -7.76 21.71 -13.31
N TYR A 187 -7.77 20.40 -13.52
CA TYR A 187 -6.59 19.65 -13.96
C TYR A 187 -6.12 20.13 -15.35
N LEU A 188 -7.04 20.26 -16.31
CA LEU A 188 -6.71 20.76 -17.65
C LEU A 188 -6.15 22.19 -17.59
N ASN A 189 -6.74 23.08 -16.79
CA ASN A 189 -6.26 24.45 -16.62
C ASN A 189 -4.85 24.50 -15.99
N ARG A 190 -4.48 23.55 -15.12
CA ARG A 190 -3.11 23.45 -14.56
C ARG A 190 -2.10 22.97 -15.61
N GLU A 191 -2.46 21.93 -16.36
CA GLU A 191 -1.58 21.32 -17.36
C GLU A 191 -1.44 22.15 -18.64
N LEU A 192 -2.46 22.94 -18.99
CA LEU A 192 -2.54 23.68 -20.26
C LEU A 192 -2.51 25.21 -20.10
N GLY A 193 -2.81 25.72 -18.92
CA GLY A 193 -2.79 27.15 -18.60
C GLY A 193 -1.44 27.69 -18.13
N THR A 194 -0.42 26.84 -18.01
CA THR A 194 0.93 27.21 -17.53
C THR A 194 1.96 27.41 -18.67
N SER A 195 1.54 28.00 -19.80
CA SER A 195 2.47 28.49 -20.85
C SER A 195 2.27 29.97 -21.11
#